data_AF-A0A258H2V0-F1
#
_entry.id   AF-A0A258H2V0-F1
#
_cell.length_a   1.000
_cell.length_b   1.000
_cell.length_c   1.000
_cell.angle_alpha   90.00
_cell.angle_beta   90.00
_cell.angle_gamma   90.00
#
_symmetry.space_group_name_H-M   'P 1'
#
loop_
_entity.id
_entity.type
_entity.pdbx_description
1 polymer ?
#
loop_
_entity_poly.entity_id
_entity_poly.type
_entity_poly.pdbx_seq_one_letter_code
_entity_poly.pdbx_strand_id
1 'polypeptide(L)'
;MGSVPVANEALQRLAAAAHFVIANAGDDLGKTKLNKILWFADCAAWRRTGRTITGLTHYAKLQYGPVPPKLDAALMLLAADGAVESDKHYVGTYVRHGFFSKKSPATGNILGPDEQAILSEIIDAVRNMTAFEVSELSHDALWHETAHGGKISVEAASVKMFETPDPRILDWARSRRA
;
A
#
# COMPACT_ATOMS: atom_id res chain seq x y z
N MET A 1 28.15 21.90 3.09
CA MET A 1 27.01 21.40 2.30
C MET A 1 26.20 20.48 3.20
N GLY A 2 25.22 21.05 3.90
CA GLY A 2 24.33 20.28 4.78
C GLY A 2 23.29 19.57 3.92
N SER A 3 23.17 18.25 4.09
CA SER A 3 22.12 17.42 3.52
C SER A 3 20.74 17.99 3.88
N VAL A 4 19.98 18.41 2.87
CA VAL A 4 18.56 18.73 2.99
C VAL A 4 17.82 17.45 3.41
N PRO A 5 16.85 17.49 4.35
CA PRO A 5 16.42 16.30 5.06
C PRO A 5 15.54 15.41 4.17
N VAL A 6 15.99 14.15 3.99
CA VAL A 6 15.27 13.02 3.36
C VAL A 6 13.87 12.81 3.97
N ALA A 7 13.61 13.34 5.17
CA ALA A 7 12.33 13.28 5.86
C ALA A 7 11.17 13.99 5.12
N ASN A 8 11.45 14.94 4.23
CA ASN A 8 10.40 15.63 3.44
C ASN A 8 9.96 14.81 2.22
N GLU A 9 10.89 14.10 1.57
CA GLU A 9 10.64 13.39 0.33
C GLU A 9 9.76 12.13 0.54
N ALA A 10 10.07 11.29 1.53
CA ALA A 10 9.28 10.10 1.81
C ALA A 10 7.83 10.45 2.21
N LEU A 11 7.64 11.56 2.93
CA LEU A 11 6.30 12.03 3.29
C LEU A 11 5.53 12.54 2.07
N GLN A 12 6.19 13.24 1.14
CA GLN A 12 5.60 13.67 -0.13
C GLN A 12 5.22 12.48 -1.02
N ARG A 13 6.09 11.47 -1.12
CA ARG A 13 5.80 10.24 -1.88
C ARG A 13 4.65 9.45 -1.26
N LEU A 14 4.62 9.31 0.07
CA LEU A 14 3.50 8.69 0.78
C LEU A 14 2.19 9.46 0.56
N ALA A 15 2.21 10.79 0.62
CA ALA A 15 1.05 11.63 0.34
C ALA A 15 0.59 11.48 -1.12
N ALA A 16 1.50 11.49 -2.09
CA ALA A 16 1.17 11.29 -3.49
C ALA A 16 0.55 9.91 -3.75
N ALA A 17 1.13 8.84 -3.17
CA ALA A 17 0.58 7.49 -3.28
C ALA A 17 -0.79 7.36 -2.61
N ALA A 18 -0.97 7.93 -1.41
CA ALA A 18 -2.25 7.94 -0.72
C ALA A 18 -3.31 8.70 -1.52
N HIS A 19 -2.99 9.87 -2.07
CA HIS A 19 -3.90 10.65 -2.90
C HIS A 19 -4.27 9.90 -4.18
N PHE A 20 -3.31 9.25 -4.83
CA PHE A 20 -3.58 8.41 -5.99
C PHE A 20 -4.55 7.28 -5.66
N VAL A 21 -4.36 6.58 -4.54
CA VAL A 21 -5.29 5.51 -4.11
C VAL A 21 -6.67 6.08 -3.80
N ILE A 22 -6.75 7.18 -3.06
CA ILE A 22 -8.02 7.82 -2.69
C ILE A 22 -8.81 8.26 -3.93
N ALA A 23 -8.13 8.74 -4.98
CA ALA A 23 -8.79 9.17 -6.21
C ALA A 23 -9.30 8.01 -7.09
N ASN A 24 -8.73 6.79 -6.96
CA ASN A 24 -8.96 5.70 -7.92
C ASN A 24 -9.63 4.45 -7.32
N ALA A 25 -9.67 4.31 -5.99
CA ALA A 25 -10.23 3.12 -5.33
C ALA A 25 -11.77 3.13 -5.19
N GLY A 26 -12.41 4.29 -5.35
CA GLY A 26 -13.86 4.46 -5.23
C GLY A 26 -14.36 4.66 -3.80
N ASP A 27 -15.68 4.80 -3.65
CA ASP A 27 -16.33 5.33 -2.44
C ASP A 27 -16.26 4.39 -1.21
N ASP A 28 -15.96 3.10 -1.41
CA ASP A 28 -15.84 2.13 -0.31
C ASP A 28 -14.46 2.17 0.38
N LEU A 29 -13.56 3.08 -0.01
CA LEU A 29 -12.22 3.16 0.55
C LEU A 29 -12.23 3.64 2.01
N GLY A 30 -11.99 2.71 2.92
CA GLY A 30 -11.70 2.99 4.33
C GLY A 30 -10.21 3.03 4.67
N LYS A 31 -9.86 3.57 5.85
CA LYS A 31 -8.47 3.68 6.33
C LYS A 31 -7.74 2.33 6.37
N THR A 32 -8.44 1.26 6.75
CA THR A 32 -7.88 -0.10 6.70
C THR A 32 -7.49 -0.49 5.28
N LYS A 33 -8.40 -0.37 4.30
CA LYS A 33 -8.09 -0.69 2.89
C LYS A 33 -6.94 0.18 2.35
N LEU A 34 -6.95 1.49 2.65
CA LEU A 34 -5.87 2.40 2.25
C LEU A 34 -4.50 1.91 2.78
N ASN A 35 -4.41 1.53 4.06
CA ASN A 35 -3.18 0.98 4.62
C ASN A 35 -2.69 -0.25 3.85
N LYS A 36 -3.61 -1.15 3.49
CA LYS A 36 -3.28 -2.40 2.79
C LYS A 36 -2.88 -2.19 1.35
N ILE A 37 -3.57 -1.32 0.63
CA ILE A 37 -3.23 -1.00 -0.76
C ILE A 37 -1.81 -0.44 -0.81
N LEU A 38 -1.46 0.51 0.08
CA LEU A 38 -0.11 1.07 0.15
C LEU A 38 0.93 -0.01 0.50
N TRP A 39 0.64 -0.89 1.47
CA TRP A 39 1.52 -2.01 1.82
C TRP A 39 1.80 -2.94 0.64
N PHE A 40 0.75 -3.43 -0.03
CA PHE A 40 0.90 -4.36 -1.14
C PHE A 40 1.56 -3.71 -2.36
N ALA A 41 1.29 -2.43 -2.61
CA ALA A 41 1.91 -1.69 -3.69
C ALA A 41 3.42 -1.51 -3.47
N ASP A 42 3.86 -1.19 -2.25
CA ASP A 42 5.28 -1.13 -1.93
C ASP A 42 5.96 -2.49 -2.02
N CYS A 43 5.34 -3.57 -1.54
CA CYS A 43 5.88 -4.91 -1.71
C CYS A 43 5.95 -5.32 -3.19
N ALA A 44 4.96 -4.94 -4.00
CA ALA A 44 4.96 -5.22 -5.43
C ALA A 44 6.05 -4.43 -6.18
N ALA A 45 6.21 -3.14 -5.85
CA ALA A 45 7.27 -2.31 -6.40
C ALA A 45 8.65 -2.83 -6.00
N TRP A 46 8.85 -3.20 -4.74
CA TRP A 46 10.12 -3.76 -4.27
C TRP A 46 10.50 -5.03 -5.03
N ARG A 47 9.54 -5.94 -5.26
CA ARG A 47 9.79 -7.14 -6.10
C ARG A 47 10.20 -6.80 -7.53
N ARG A 48 9.64 -5.74 -8.11
CA ARG A 48 9.86 -5.37 -9.53
C ARG A 48 11.14 -4.56 -9.73
N THR A 49 11.49 -3.70 -8.79
CA THR A 49 12.52 -2.66 -9.00
C THR A 49 13.53 -2.52 -7.86
N GLY A 50 13.33 -3.24 -6.74
CA GLY A 50 14.13 -3.08 -5.52
C GLY A 50 13.90 -1.74 -4.80
N ARG A 51 12.80 -1.03 -5.11
CA ARG A 51 12.44 0.25 -4.48
C ARG A 51 10.95 0.28 -4.15
N THR A 52 10.58 1.05 -3.13
CA THR A 52 9.19 1.26 -2.74
C THR A 52 8.60 2.50 -3.41
N ILE A 53 7.28 2.52 -3.60
CA ILE A 53 6.56 3.65 -4.19
C ILE A 53 6.50 4.78 -3.18
N THR A 54 6.12 4.48 -1.93
CA THR A 54 5.95 5.49 -0.88
C THR A 54 7.28 6.01 -0.33
N GLY A 55 8.40 5.35 -0.65
CA GLY A 55 9.71 5.61 -0.02
C GLY A 55 9.85 5.00 1.39
N LEU A 56 8.82 4.30 1.88
CA LEU A 56 8.89 3.59 3.15
C LEU A 56 9.72 2.31 3.01
N THR A 57 10.53 2.01 4.02
CA THR A 57 11.27 0.74 4.13
C THR A 57 10.58 -0.25 5.09
N HIS A 58 9.62 0.23 5.88
CA HIS A 58 8.97 -0.53 6.92
C HIS A 58 7.58 0.01 7.25
N TYR A 59 6.71 -0.90 7.71
CA TYR A 59 5.36 -0.62 8.20
C TYR A 59 5.26 -1.04 9.66
N ALA A 60 4.37 -0.43 10.43
CA ALA A 60 4.12 -0.83 11.81
C ALA A 60 3.12 -2.00 11.86
N LYS A 61 3.40 -3.05 12.64
CA LYS A 61 2.44 -4.09 12.96
C LYS A 61 1.37 -3.53 13.90
N LEU A 62 0.14 -3.36 13.42
CA LEU A 62 -1.02 -3.08 14.27
C LEU A 62 -2.04 -4.21 14.19
N GLN A 63 -3.13 -4.09 14.96
CA GLN A 63 -4.17 -5.13 15.11
C GLN A 63 -4.70 -5.66 13.77
N TYR A 64 -4.91 -4.77 12.80
CA TYR A 64 -5.47 -5.11 11.49
C TYR A 64 -4.40 -5.14 10.39
N GLY A 65 -3.19 -5.60 10.71
CA GLY A 65 -2.12 -5.78 9.73
C GLY A 65 -1.08 -4.63 9.70
N PRO A 66 -0.21 -4.58 8.67
CA PRO A 66 0.79 -3.52 8.48
C PRO A 66 0.14 -2.15 8.24
N VAL A 67 0.70 -1.10 8.83
CA VAL A 67 0.25 0.30 8.71
C VAL A 67 1.42 1.22 8.37
N PRO A 68 1.29 2.10 7.34
CA PRO A 68 2.38 2.99 6.97
C PRO A 68 2.61 4.02 8.07
N PRO A 69 3.85 4.14 8.59
CA PRO A 69 4.16 5.19 9.56
C PRO A 69 3.93 6.56 8.91
N LYS A 70 3.39 7.50 9.67
CA LYS A 70 3.08 8.87 9.23
C LYS A 70 1.99 8.99 8.15
N LEU A 71 1.18 7.96 7.87
CA LEU A 71 0.03 8.12 6.98
C LEU A 71 -0.90 9.25 7.44
N ASP A 72 -1.15 9.37 8.75
CA ASP A 72 -1.97 10.47 9.28
C ASP A 72 -1.38 11.85 8.99
N ALA A 73 -0.05 12.00 9.04
CA ALA A 73 0.60 13.25 8.64
C ALA A 73 0.47 13.51 7.14
N ALA A 74 0.59 12.47 6.30
CA ALA A 74 0.38 12.59 4.86
C ALA A 74 -1.06 13.00 4.52
N LEU A 75 -2.05 12.41 5.19
CA LEU A 75 -3.47 12.77 5.04
C LEU A 75 -3.75 14.18 5.52
N MET A 76 -3.14 14.62 6.63
CA MET A 76 -3.24 16.02 7.09
C MET A 76 -2.67 17.01 6.08
N LEU A 77 -1.56 16.69 5.43
CA LEU A 77 -1.00 17.55 4.37
C LEU A 77 -1.96 17.66 3.18
N LEU A 78 -2.53 16.54 2.74
CA LEU A 78 -3.52 16.54 1.64
C LEU A 78 -4.80 17.30 2.02
N ALA A 79 -5.24 17.20 3.27
CA ALA A 79 -6.40 17.95 3.76
C ALA A 79 -6.11 19.45 3.87
N ALA A 80 -4.93 19.84 4.34
CA ALA A 80 -4.50 21.24 4.41
C ALA A 80 -4.37 21.89 3.02
N ASP A 81 -3.97 21.12 2.00
CA ASP A 81 -3.99 21.58 0.60
C ASP A 81 -5.42 21.59 0.00
N GLY A 82 -6.41 21.01 0.66
CA GLY A 82 -7.76 20.82 0.12
C GLY A 82 -7.80 19.80 -1.03
N ALA A 83 -6.80 18.92 -1.11
CA ALA A 83 -6.72 17.86 -2.11
C ALA A 83 -7.59 16.64 -1.75
N VAL A 84 -7.68 16.34 -0.46
CA VAL A 84 -8.48 15.23 0.10
C VAL A 84 -9.34 15.73 1.24
N GLU A 85 -10.60 15.31 1.25
CA GLU A 85 -11.49 15.44 2.40
C GLU A 85 -11.63 14.07 3.07
N SER A 86 -11.69 14.04 4.40
CA SER A 86 -11.94 12.82 5.17
C SER A 86 -13.21 12.97 6.00
N ASP A 87 -14.08 11.97 5.97
CA ASP A 87 -15.28 11.91 6.81
C ASP A 87 -15.16 10.77 7.83
N LYS A 88 -15.91 10.88 8.93
CA LYS A 88 -16.06 9.86 9.97
C LYS A 88 -17.53 9.50 10.11
N HIS A 89 -17.87 8.28 9.71
CA HIS A 89 -19.19 7.72 9.94
C HIS A 89 -19.17 6.83 11.17
N TYR A 90 -20.05 7.11 12.13
CA TYR A 90 -20.25 6.25 13.29
C TYR A 90 -21.24 5.15 12.92
N VAL A 91 -20.79 3.90 12.89
CA VAL A 91 -21.60 2.71 12.61
C VAL A 91 -21.66 1.88 13.89
N GLY A 92 -22.71 2.10 14.68
CA GLY A 92 -22.81 1.54 16.03
C GLY A 92 -21.67 2.04 16.92
N THR A 93 -20.83 1.12 17.41
CA THR A 93 -19.65 1.43 18.25
C THR A 93 -18.37 1.66 17.44
N TYR A 94 -18.42 1.53 16.10
CA TYR A 94 -17.24 1.63 15.24
C TYR A 94 -17.22 2.95 14.48
N VAL A 95 -16.02 3.52 14.32
CA VAL A 95 -15.80 4.70 13.46
C VAL A 95 -15.23 4.24 12.13
N ARG A 96 -15.98 4.48 11.06
CA ARG A 96 -15.52 4.29 9.69
C ARG A 96 -14.97 5.60 9.15
N HIS A 97 -13.71 5.59 8.72
CA HIS A 97 -13.11 6.71 8.00
C HIS A 97 -13.41 6.56 6.51
N GLY A 98 -13.97 7.59 5.89
CA GLY A 98 -14.09 7.74 4.43
C GLY A 98 -13.11 8.79 3.91
N PHE A 99 -12.73 8.68 2.63
CA PHE A 99 -11.85 9.64 1.97
C PHE A 99 -12.42 10.01 0.60
N PHE A 100 -12.39 11.30 0.29
CA PHE A 100 -12.88 11.83 -0.98
C PHE A 100 -11.79 12.70 -1.61
N SER A 101 -11.41 12.38 -2.84
CA SER A 101 -10.48 13.23 -3.60
C SER A 101 -11.21 14.46 -4.14
N LYS A 102 -10.70 15.66 -3.83
CA LYS A 102 -11.24 16.94 -4.33
C LYS A 102 -10.47 17.50 -5.51
N LYS A 103 -9.24 17.04 -5.70
CA LYS A 103 -8.36 17.39 -6.83
C LYS A 103 -7.89 16.10 -7.51
N SER A 104 -7.49 16.22 -8.77
CA SER A 104 -6.71 15.14 -9.40
C SER A 104 -5.41 14.92 -8.62
N PRO A 105 -4.96 13.66 -8.44
CA PRO A 105 -3.69 13.37 -7.80
C PRO A 105 -2.54 14.13 -8.47
N ALA A 106 -1.81 14.92 -7.68
CA ALA A 106 -0.60 15.60 -8.14
C ALA A 106 0.57 14.61 -8.23
N THR A 107 0.51 13.68 -9.18
CA THR A 107 1.55 12.66 -9.39
C THR A 107 2.74 13.17 -10.20
N GLY A 108 2.58 14.29 -10.91
CA GLY A 108 3.61 14.87 -11.78
C GLY A 108 4.93 15.08 -11.02
N ASN A 109 5.99 14.40 -11.49
CA ASN A 109 7.34 14.38 -10.94
C ASN A 109 7.55 13.63 -9.61
N ILE A 110 6.51 13.11 -8.97
CA ILE A 110 6.64 12.34 -7.72
C ILE A 110 6.48 10.84 -7.98
N LEU A 111 5.42 10.44 -8.69
CA LEU A 111 5.15 9.04 -9.01
C LEU A 111 5.34 8.79 -10.51
N GLY A 112 6.23 7.86 -10.84
CA GLY A 112 6.46 7.43 -12.21
C GLY A 112 5.28 6.63 -12.79
N PRO A 113 5.20 6.46 -14.13
CA PRO A 113 4.15 5.66 -14.77
C PRO A 113 4.07 4.21 -14.25
N ASP A 114 5.22 3.56 -14.05
CA ASP A 114 5.27 2.18 -13.54
C ASP A 114 4.75 2.06 -12.11
N GLU A 115 4.99 3.09 -11.27
CA GLU A 115 4.51 3.13 -9.89
C GLU A 115 3.00 3.33 -9.85
N GLN A 116 2.47 4.20 -10.72
CA GLN A 116 1.04 4.39 -10.88
C GLN A 116 0.36 3.11 -11.40
N ALA A 117 0.99 2.41 -12.34
CA ALA A 117 0.50 1.13 -12.85
C ALA A 117 0.45 0.06 -11.75
N ILE A 118 1.46 -0.02 -10.87
CA ILE A 118 1.46 -0.92 -9.71
C ILE A 118 0.32 -0.55 -8.75
N LEU A 119 0.13 0.73 -8.45
CA LEU A 119 -0.97 1.16 -7.58
C LEU A 119 -2.34 0.79 -8.17
N SER A 120 -2.55 1.02 -9.47
CA SER A 120 -3.77 0.63 -10.18
C SER A 120 -4.02 -0.88 -10.11
N GLU A 121 -2.99 -1.70 -10.37
CA GLU A 121 -3.08 -3.16 -10.29
C GLU A 121 -3.52 -3.62 -8.89
N ILE A 122 -2.92 -3.07 -7.83
CA ILE A 122 -3.29 -3.43 -6.45
C ILE A 122 -4.70 -2.95 -6.12
N ILE A 123 -5.09 -1.74 -6.54
CA ILE A 123 -6.45 -1.22 -6.35
C ILE A 123 -7.46 -2.18 -6.99
N ASP A 124 -7.22 -2.60 -8.23
CA ASP A 124 -8.11 -3.51 -8.95
C ASP A 124 -8.16 -4.90 -8.31
N ALA A 125 -7.01 -5.42 -7.85
CA ALA A 125 -6.93 -6.70 -7.18
C ALA A 125 -7.76 -6.76 -5.88
N VAL A 126 -7.87 -5.64 -5.15
CA VAL A 126 -8.62 -5.59 -3.88
C VAL A 126 -10.00 -4.95 -3.99
N ARG A 127 -10.40 -4.49 -5.19
CA ARG A 127 -11.60 -3.67 -5.40
C ARG A 127 -12.87 -4.30 -4.81
N ASN A 128 -13.06 -5.59 -5.04
CA ASN A 128 -14.25 -6.33 -4.62
C ASN A 128 -14.11 -7.00 -3.25
N MET A 129 -12.98 -6.82 -2.57
CA MET A 129 -12.75 -7.38 -1.24
C MET A 129 -13.22 -6.41 -0.17
N THR A 130 -13.73 -6.90 0.95
CA THR A 130 -14.04 -6.14 2.15
C THR A 130 -12.77 -5.71 2.89
N ALA A 131 -12.88 -4.73 3.80
CA ALA A 131 -11.73 -4.32 4.62
C ALA A 131 -11.19 -5.47 5.49
N PHE A 132 -12.05 -6.42 5.86
CA PHE A 132 -11.66 -7.63 6.58
C PHE A 132 -10.84 -8.56 5.70
N GLU A 133 -11.33 -8.93 4.52
CA GLU A 133 -10.61 -9.82 3.59
C GLU A 133 -9.23 -9.27 3.20
N VAL A 134 -9.14 -7.98 2.88
CA VAL A 134 -7.84 -7.35 2.56
C VAL A 134 -6.91 -7.30 3.78
N SER A 135 -7.47 -7.17 4.99
CA SER A 135 -6.68 -7.24 6.22
C SER A 135 -6.08 -8.63 6.43
N GLU A 136 -6.89 -9.68 6.31
CA GLU A 136 -6.46 -11.08 6.45
C GLU A 136 -5.35 -11.44 5.45
N LEU A 137 -5.45 -10.97 4.20
CA LEU A 137 -4.39 -11.16 3.20
C LEU A 137 -3.03 -10.58 3.63
N SER A 138 -3.01 -9.62 4.55
CA SER A 138 -1.78 -8.99 5.04
C SER A 138 -1.20 -9.64 6.29
N HIS A 139 -1.87 -10.64 6.86
CA HIS A 139 -1.42 -11.37 8.06
C HIS A 139 -0.60 -12.59 7.64
N ASP A 140 0.55 -12.33 7.01
CA ASP A 140 1.50 -13.38 6.66
C ASP A 140 2.35 -13.82 7.86
N ALA A 141 3.25 -14.78 7.65
CA ALA A 141 4.16 -15.26 8.69
C ALA A 141 5.01 -14.12 9.29
N LEU A 142 5.46 -13.16 8.48
CA LEU A 142 6.26 -12.04 8.96
C LEU A 142 5.43 -11.12 9.86
N TRP A 143 4.16 -10.88 9.51
CA TRP A 143 3.24 -10.17 10.37
C TRP A 143 3.04 -10.93 11.69
N HIS A 144 2.81 -12.24 11.67
CA HIS A 144 2.61 -13.04 12.89
C HIS A 144 3.82 -12.97 13.85
N GLU A 145 5.04 -13.11 13.31
CA GLU A 145 6.28 -13.12 14.10
C GLU A 145 6.72 -11.72 14.61
N THR A 146 6.24 -10.65 13.97
CA THR A 146 6.58 -9.29 14.41
C THR A 146 5.84 -8.96 15.72
N ALA A 147 6.47 -8.26 16.68
CA ALA A 147 5.77 -7.78 17.88
C ALA A 147 4.74 -6.68 17.56
N HIS A 148 3.66 -6.55 18.33
CA HIS A 148 2.71 -5.44 18.15
C HIS A 148 3.42 -4.08 18.30
N GLY A 149 3.15 -3.14 17.39
CA GLY A 149 3.88 -1.87 17.26
C GLY A 149 5.28 -2.00 16.63
N GLY A 150 5.75 -3.23 16.39
CA GLY A 150 7.03 -3.52 15.76
C GLY A 150 7.07 -3.17 14.28
N LYS A 151 8.27 -3.18 13.71
CA LYS A 151 8.53 -2.81 12.31
C LYS A 151 8.55 -4.06 11.43
N ILE A 152 7.71 -4.07 10.41
CA ILE A 152 7.67 -5.08 9.35
C ILE A 152 8.44 -4.51 8.16
N SER A 153 9.54 -5.15 7.76
CA SER A 153 10.35 -4.74 6.61
C SER A 153 9.60 -5.02 5.30
N VAL A 154 9.57 -4.04 4.39
CA VAL A 154 8.99 -4.23 3.05
C VAL A 154 9.82 -5.21 2.24
N GLU A 155 11.16 -5.14 2.35
CA GLU A 155 12.08 -6.05 1.67
C GLU A 155 11.83 -7.50 2.08
N ALA A 156 11.77 -7.76 3.39
CA ALA A 156 11.52 -9.11 3.90
C ALA A 156 10.13 -9.63 3.49
N ALA A 157 9.10 -8.78 3.54
CA ALA A 157 7.75 -9.11 3.09
C ALA A 157 7.64 -9.33 1.57
N SER A 158 8.62 -8.85 0.81
CA SER A 158 8.62 -8.95 -0.66
C SER A 158 9.18 -10.27 -1.15
N VAL A 159 9.88 -11.03 -0.29
CA VAL A 159 10.44 -12.34 -0.63
C VAL A 159 9.32 -13.35 -0.85
N LYS A 160 9.25 -13.93 -2.05
CA LYS A 160 8.40 -15.09 -2.34
C LYS A 160 9.28 -16.33 -2.41
N MET A 161 9.15 -17.25 -1.44
CA MET A 161 9.97 -18.47 -1.41
C MET A 161 9.61 -19.46 -2.53
N PHE A 162 8.38 -19.41 -3.04
CA PHE A 162 7.92 -20.25 -4.15
C PHE A 162 7.10 -19.41 -5.12
N GLU A 163 7.56 -19.33 -6.36
CA GLU A 163 6.72 -18.92 -7.48
C GLU A 163 6.19 -20.18 -8.14
N THR A 164 4.91 -20.18 -8.54
CA THR A 164 4.39 -21.23 -9.41
C THR A 164 5.29 -21.25 -10.65
N PRO A 165 5.92 -22.40 -10.99
CA PRO A 165 6.81 -22.45 -12.13
C PRO A 165 6.05 -21.98 -13.38
N ASP A 166 6.73 -21.23 -14.25
CA ASP A 166 6.14 -20.74 -15.50
C ASP A 166 5.39 -21.90 -16.20
N PRO A 167 4.16 -21.66 -16.71
CA PRO A 167 3.36 -22.71 -17.34
C PRO A 167 4.13 -23.51 -18.40
N ARG A 168 5.07 -22.89 -19.10
CA ARG A 168 5.96 -23.54 -20.07
C ARG A 168 6.90 -24.55 -19.42
N ILE A 169 7.42 -24.30 -18.22
CA ILE A 169 8.25 -25.30 -17.51
C ILE A 169 7.38 -26.41 -16.91
N LEU A 170 6.14 -26.10 -16.49
CA LEU A 170 5.18 -27.15 -16.08
C LEU A 170 4.84 -28.07 -17.26
N ASP A 171 4.61 -27.49 -18.44
CA ASP A 171 4.33 -28.23 -19.67
C ASP A 171 5.55 -29.05 -20.13
N TRP A 172 6.75 -28.46 -20.09
CA TRP A 172 8.00 -29.18 -20.32
C TRP A 172 8.19 -30.36 -19.35
N ALA A 173 7.96 -30.15 -18.05
CA ALA A 173 8.12 -31.19 -17.04
C ALA A 173 7.11 -32.34 -17.22
N ARG A 174 5.89 -32.02 -17.66
CA ARG A 174 4.86 -33.02 -18.01
C ARG A 174 5.22 -33.79 -19.28
N SER A 175 5.81 -33.14 -20.28
CA SER A 175 6.24 -33.77 -21.54
C SER A 175 7.35 -34.81 -21.39
N ARG A 176 8.12 -34.76 -20.28
CA ARG A 176 9.19 -35.72 -19.97
C ARG A 176 8.76 -36.88 -19.06
N ARG A 177 7.49 -36.97 -18.70
CA ARG A 177 6.92 -38.09 -17.92
C ARG A 177 6.19 -39.14 -18.79
N ALA A 178 6.24 -39.00 -20.11
CA ALA A 178 5.74 -39.99 -21.07
C ALA A 178 6.88 -40.89 -21.58
#